data_AF-A0A963H4U2-F1
#
_entry.id   AF-A0A963H4U2-F1
#
_cell.length_a   1.000
_cell.length_b   1.000
_cell.length_c   1.000
_cell.angle_alpha   90.00
_cell.angle_beta   90.00
_cell.angle_gamma   90.00
#
_symmetry.space_group_name_H-M   'P 1'
#
loop_
_entity.id
_entity.type
_entity.pdbx_description
1 polymer ?
#
loop_
_entity_poly.entity_id
_entity_poly.type
_entity_poly.pdbx_seq_one_letter_code
_entity_poly.pdbx_strand_id
1 'polypeptide(L)'
;MPGFATAAPSALFDDNLGTGGALHLTRCIDTLRCTAPAQIDATFAAIEAARAAGHWVAIAAAYELGYALEPCLAALRPHTPTPLLQAWVFADASCLDAAGCAHLLGPESTPAGLLDLHPAIERADYLAAVRQVQA
;
A
#
# COMPACT_ATOMS: atom_id res chain seq x y z
N MET A 1 10.63 -19.59 -17.86
CA MET A 1 9.93 -18.89 -16.76
C MET A 1 8.57 -18.52 -17.30
N PRO A 2 7.46 -19.11 -16.81
CA PRO A 2 6.14 -18.67 -17.23
C PRO A 2 6.01 -17.19 -16.83
N GLY A 3 5.70 -16.33 -17.80
CA GLY A 3 5.41 -14.93 -17.50
C GLY A 3 4.12 -14.87 -16.71
N PHE A 4 4.14 -14.23 -15.54
CA PHE A 4 2.92 -13.87 -14.84
C PHE A 4 2.11 -13.00 -15.79
N ALA A 5 0.90 -13.44 -16.15
CA ALA A 5 0.00 -12.62 -16.93
C ALA A 5 -0.19 -11.30 -16.18
N THR A 6 0.08 -10.17 -16.84
CA THR A 6 -0.14 -8.86 -16.24
C THR A 6 -1.65 -8.63 -16.20
N ALA A 7 -2.29 -9.06 -15.11
CA ALA A 7 -3.65 -8.68 -14.84
C ALA A 7 -3.73 -7.15 -14.77
N ALA A 8 -4.83 -6.59 -15.27
CA ALA A 8 -5.09 -5.16 -15.08
C ALA A 8 -5.09 -4.85 -13.57
N PRO A 9 -4.50 -3.72 -13.14
CA PRO A 9 -4.46 -3.40 -11.71
C PRO A 9 -5.87 -3.32 -11.13
N SER A 10 -6.04 -3.91 -9.93
CA SER A 10 -7.22 -3.77 -9.07
C SER A 10 -6.77 -3.55 -7.63
N ALA A 11 -7.67 -3.04 -6.79
CA ALA A 11 -7.42 -2.89 -5.37
C ALA A 11 -8.59 -3.47 -4.57
N LEU A 12 -8.29 -4.23 -3.52
CA LEU A 12 -9.26 -4.78 -2.60
C LEU A 12 -8.98 -4.24 -1.20
N PHE A 13 -9.97 -3.59 -0.60
CA PHE A 13 -9.93 -3.14 0.79
C PHE A 13 -10.90 -4.00 1.58
N ASP A 14 -10.34 -4.88 2.40
CA ASP A 14 -11.08 -5.91 3.13
C ASP A 14 -11.26 -5.54 4.60
N ASP A 15 -12.50 -5.48 5.07
CA ASP A 15 -12.83 -5.22 6.48
C ASP A 15 -13.02 -6.54 7.24
N ASN A 16 -11.91 -7.04 7.76
CA ASN A 16 -11.83 -8.32 8.48
C ASN A 16 -12.28 -8.25 9.95
N LEU A 17 -12.78 -7.11 10.43
CA LEU A 17 -13.12 -6.91 11.85
C LEU A 17 -14.59 -7.21 12.20
N GLY A 18 -15.44 -7.59 11.25
CA GLY A 18 -16.86 -7.90 11.48
C GLY A 18 -17.57 -8.66 10.35
N THR A 19 -18.88 -8.47 10.15
CA THR A 19 -19.63 -8.92 8.94
C THR A 19 -19.45 -7.96 7.76
N GLY A 20 -18.37 -7.18 7.77
CA GLY A 20 -18.08 -6.16 6.77
C GLY A 20 -17.86 -6.78 5.39
N GLY A 21 -18.27 -6.04 4.35
CA GLY A 21 -17.93 -6.37 2.98
C GLY A 21 -16.59 -5.74 2.58
N ALA A 22 -15.98 -6.22 1.49
CA ALA A 22 -14.78 -5.61 0.94
C ALA A 22 -15.13 -4.58 -0.15
N LEU A 23 -14.35 -3.52 -0.27
CA LEU A 23 -14.42 -2.60 -1.41
C LEU A 23 -13.43 -3.05 -2.49
N HIS A 24 -13.94 -3.37 -3.67
CA HIS A 24 -13.13 -3.75 -4.83
C HIS A 24 -13.14 -2.64 -5.88
N LEU A 25 -11.97 -2.14 -6.22
CA LEU A 25 -11.74 -1.11 -7.23
C LEU A 25 -11.16 -1.73 -8.49
N THR A 26 -11.74 -1.39 -9.65
CA THR A 26 -11.35 -1.96 -10.94
C THR A 26 -11.29 -0.89 -12.03
N ARG A 27 -10.80 -1.29 -13.21
CA ARG A 27 -10.53 -0.38 -14.33
C ARG A 27 -9.60 0.76 -13.91
N CYS A 28 -8.36 0.40 -13.58
CA CYS A 28 -7.31 1.38 -13.35
C CYS A 28 -7.15 2.25 -14.61
N ILE A 29 -7.38 3.55 -14.47
CA ILE A 29 -7.29 4.55 -15.54
C ILE A 29 -6.03 5.40 -15.45
N ASP A 30 -5.40 5.49 -14.27
CA ASP A 30 -4.15 6.21 -14.08
C ASP A 30 -3.35 5.66 -12.89
N THR A 31 -2.05 5.94 -12.87
CA THR A 31 -1.13 5.61 -11.77
C THR A 31 -0.22 6.79 -11.49
N LEU A 32 -0.32 7.33 -10.27
CA LEU A 32 0.46 8.47 -9.80
C LEU A 32 1.61 7.97 -8.92
N ARG A 33 2.81 8.54 -9.07
CA ARG A 33 4.00 8.11 -8.35
C ARG A 33 4.81 9.31 -7.87
N CYS A 34 5.00 9.39 -6.55
CA CYS A 34 5.82 10.39 -5.89
C CYS A 34 7.11 9.73 -5.37
N THR A 35 8.25 10.07 -5.97
CA THR A 35 9.56 9.51 -5.59
C THR A 35 10.45 10.48 -4.83
N ALA A 36 10.08 11.76 -4.76
CA ALA A 36 10.86 12.80 -4.11
C ALA A 36 9.97 13.79 -3.36
N PRO A 37 10.46 14.41 -2.25
CA PRO A 37 9.67 15.36 -1.47
C PRO A 37 9.10 16.53 -2.29
N ALA A 38 9.84 17.04 -3.27
CA ALA A 38 9.39 18.13 -4.13
C ALA A 38 8.17 17.78 -5.03
N GLN A 39 7.81 16.50 -5.13
CA GLN A 39 6.67 16.02 -5.92
C GLN A 39 5.39 15.84 -5.10
N ILE A 40 5.48 15.98 -3.76
CA ILE A 40 4.38 15.67 -2.84
C ILE A 40 3.14 16.51 -3.16
N ASP A 41 3.30 17.83 -3.21
CA ASP A 41 2.17 18.76 -3.43
C ASP A 41 1.48 18.50 -4.77
N ALA A 42 2.27 18.33 -5.83
CA ALA A 42 1.75 18.03 -7.17
C ALA A 42 1.02 16.69 -7.22
N THR A 43 1.53 15.67 -6.51
CA THR A 43 0.90 14.35 -6.46
C THR A 43 -0.41 14.38 -5.69
N PHE A 44 -0.47 15.07 -4.54
CA PHE A 44 -1.72 15.25 -3.80
C PHE A 44 -2.75 16.05 -4.59
N ALA A 45 -2.33 17.10 -5.31
CA ALA A 45 -3.22 17.85 -6.18
C ALA A 45 -3.82 16.97 -7.30
N ALA A 46 -3.03 16.08 -7.89
CA ALA A 46 -3.52 15.11 -8.89
C ALA A 46 -4.51 14.09 -8.29
N ILE A 47 -4.27 13.62 -7.07
CA ILE A 47 -5.19 12.74 -6.33
C ILE A 47 -6.52 13.45 -6.08
N GLU A 48 -6.50 14.68 -5.59
CA GLU A 48 -7.72 15.46 -5.34
C GLU A 48 -8.47 15.77 -6.64
N ALA A 49 -7.76 16.06 -7.73
CA ALA A 49 -8.37 16.25 -9.04
C ALA A 49 -9.08 14.99 -9.54
N ALA A 50 -8.45 13.81 -9.40
CA ALA A 50 -9.05 12.53 -9.77
C ALA A 50 -10.30 12.24 -8.93
N ARG A 51 -10.24 12.50 -7.62
CA ARG A 51 -11.40 12.38 -6.72
C ARG A 51 -12.53 13.35 -7.11
N ALA A 52 -12.20 14.61 -7.41
CA ALA A 52 -13.16 15.62 -7.82
C ALA A 52 -13.85 15.28 -9.16
N ALA A 53 -13.16 14.52 -10.03
CA ALA A 53 -13.73 13.97 -11.26
C ALA A 53 -14.64 12.74 -11.04
N GLY A 54 -14.83 12.30 -9.78
CA GLY A 54 -15.68 11.16 -9.43
C GLY A 54 -14.99 9.80 -9.52
N HIS A 55 -13.66 9.78 -9.63
CA HIS A 55 -12.89 8.53 -9.63
C HIS A 55 -12.52 8.08 -8.22
N TRP A 56 -12.25 6.78 -8.09
CA TRP A 56 -11.77 6.17 -6.85
C TRP A 56 -10.24 6.13 -6.85
N VAL A 57 -9.62 6.44 -5.71
CA VAL A 57 -8.15 6.45 -5.61
C VAL A 57 -7.70 5.54 -4.48
N ALA A 58 -6.92 4.50 -4.80
CA ALA A 58 -6.19 3.71 -3.81
C ALA A 58 -4.80 4.29 -3.62
N ILE A 59 -4.34 4.41 -2.38
CA ILE A 59 -3.04 5.00 -2.05
C ILE A 59 -2.23 4.03 -1.21
N ALA A 60 -0.98 3.80 -1.61
CA ALA A 60 0.06 3.20 -0.79
C ALA A 60 1.11 4.27 -0.47
N ALA A 61 1.15 4.71 0.78
CA ALA A 61 2.14 5.66 1.29
C ALA A 61 3.25 4.91 2.02
N ALA A 62 4.51 5.16 1.65
CA ALA A 62 5.64 4.64 2.38
C ALA A 62 5.80 5.38 3.72
N TYR A 63 6.35 4.71 4.73
CA TYR A 63 6.59 5.32 6.03
C TYR A 63 7.49 6.58 5.93
N GLU A 64 8.43 6.56 4.99
CA GLU A 64 9.35 7.66 4.68
C GLU A 64 8.66 8.93 4.19
N LEU A 65 7.41 8.85 3.72
CA LEU A 65 6.62 10.04 3.40
C LEU A 65 6.45 10.94 4.63
N GLY A 66 6.27 10.35 5.82
CA GLY A 66 6.12 11.11 7.07
C GLY A 66 7.32 12.00 7.38
N TYR A 67 8.53 11.53 7.11
CA TYR A 67 9.75 12.34 7.29
C TYR A 67 9.81 13.54 6.34
N ALA A 68 9.23 13.42 5.15
CA ALA A 68 9.17 14.52 4.20
C ALA A 68 8.10 15.56 4.57
N LEU A 69 7.06 15.15 5.31
CA LEU A 69 5.97 16.03 5.76
C LEU A 69 6.27 16.74 7.08
N GLU A 70 7.14 16.17 7.92
CA GLU A 70 7.52 16.74 9.22
C GLU A 70 8.91 17.40 9.15
N PRO A 71 9.00 18.74 9.17
CA PRO A 71 10.26 19.47 8.99
C PRO A 71 11.36 19.06 9.98
N CYS A 72 11.01 18.73 11.23
CA CYS A 72 12.03 18.33 12.22
C CYS A 72 12.63 16.94 11.93
N LEU A 73 11.95 16.12 11.12
CA LEU A 73 12.38 14.78 10.74
C LEU A 73 13.02 14.73 9.33
N ALA A 74 12.88 15.77 8.51
CA ALA A 74 13.34 15.76 7.12
C ALA A 74 14.81 15.33 6.94
N ALA A 75 15.70 15.73 7.86
CA ALA A 75 17.11 15.36 7.83
C ALA A 75 17.38 13.90 8.22
N LEU A 76 16.45 13.23 8.90
CA LEU A 76 16.54 11.85 9.36
C LEU A 76 15.96 10.84 8.35
N ARG A 77 15.45 11.31 7.21
CA ARG A 77 14.79 10.45 6.23
C ARG A 77 15.78 9.41 5.66
N PRO A 78 15.50 8.11 5.77
CA PRO A 78 16.35 7.10 5.18
C PRO A 78 16.25 7.15 3.64
N HIS A 79 17.33 6.78 2.97
CA HIS A 79 17.32 6.63 1.51
C HIS A 79 16.78 5.25 1.15
N THR A 80 15.57 5.19 0.62
CA THR A 80 14.94 3.97 0.14
C THR A 80 14.68 4.05 -1.37
N PRO A 81 14.77 2.92 -2.10
CA PRO A 81 14.43 2.88 -3.52
C PRO A 81 12.90 2.90 -3.78
N THR A 82 12.09 2.79 -2.72
CA THR A 82 10.63 2.80 -2.79
C THR A 82 10.09 4.22 -3.02
N PRO A 83 9.00 4.38 -3.79
CA PRO A 83 8.29 5.66 -3.87
C PRO A 83 7.82 6.09 -2.48
N LEU A 84 7.80 7.40 -2.22
CA LEU A 84 7.18 7.96 -1.02
C LEU A 84 5.68 7.73 -1.02
N LEU A 85 5.06 7.82 -2.20
CA LEU A 85 3.64 7.55 -2.39
C LEU A 85 3.41 6.97 -3.78
N GLN A 86 2.56 5.96 -3.86
CA GLN A 86 1.98 5.46 -5.10
C GLN A 86 0.46 5.48 -4.97
N ALA A 87 -0.23 5.99 -5.99
CA ALA A 87 -1.67 5.98 -6.05
C ALA A 87 -2.16 5.40 -7.38
N TRP A 88 -3.29 4.72 -7.34
CA TRP A 88 -3.96 4.15 -8.51
C TRP A 88 -5.36 4.75 -8.60
N VAL A 89 -5.71 5.26 -9.77
CA VAL A 89 -7.02 5.87 -10.03
C VAL A 89 -7.89 4.86 -10.77
N PHE A 90 -9.09 4.62 -10.28
CA PHE A 90 -10.03 3.62 -10.76
C PHE A 90 -11.35 4.26 -11.16
N ALA A 91 -11.92 3.78 -12.27
CA ALA A 91 -13.23 4.23 -12.71
C ALA A 91 -14.38 3.60 -11.90
N ASP A 92 -14.22 2.34 -11.50
CA ASP A 92 -15.30 1.54 -10.94
C ASP A 92 -14.98 1.06 -9.52
N ALA A 93 -16.01 1.00 -8.67
CA ALA A 93 -15.96 0.44 -7.33
C ALA A 93 -17.20 -0.41 -7.03
N SER A 94 -17.01 -1.54 -6.36
CA SER A 94 -18.09 -2.43 -5.94
C SER A 94 -17.86 -2.94 -4.52
N CYS A 95 -18.90 -2.95 -3.70
CA CYS A 95 -18.87 -3.68 -2.43
C CYS A 95 -19.08 -5.17 -2.69
N LEU A 96 -18.23 -6.01 -2.10
CA LEU A 96 -18.29 -7.46 -2.13
C LEU A 96 -18.72 -7.96 -0.75
N ASP A 97 -19.60 -8.94 -0.72
CA ASP A 97 -19.84 -9.73 0.49
C ASP A 97 -18.76 -10.82 0.64
N ALA A 98 -18.83 -11.60 1.72
CA ALA A 98 -17.88 -12.67 1.99
C ALA A 98 -17.78 -13.70 0.85
N ALA A 99 -18.90 -14.00 0.16
CA ALA A 99 -18.90 -14.92 -0.98
C ALA A 99 -18.21 -14.32 -2.20
N GLY A 100 -18.45 -13.04 -2.48
CA GLY A 100 -17.77 -12.28 -3.53
C GLY A 100 -16.26 -12.18 -3.29
N CYS A 101 -15.83 -11.92 -2.05
CA CYS A 101 -14.42 -11.92 -1.66
C CYS A 101 -13.77 -13.30 -1.87
N ALA A 102 -14.43 -14.37 -1.39
CA ALA A 102 -13.92 -15.73 -1.55
C ALA A 102 -13.84 -16.16 -3.02
N HIS A 103 -14.76 -15.70 -3.87
CA HIS A 103 -14.70 -15.93 -5.30
C HIS A 103 -13.52 -15.20 -5.97
N LEU A 104 -13.30 -13.93 -5.61
CA LEU A 104 -12.20 -13.12 -6.13
C LEU A 104 -10.83 -13.65 -5.69
N LEU A 105 -10.71 -14.06 -4.43
CA LEU A 105 -9.48 -14.57 -3.81
C LEU A 105 -9.35 -16.10 -3.90
N GLY A 106 -10.21 -16.75 -4.70
CA GLY A 106 -10.34 -18.21 -4.77
C GLY A 106 -8.99 -18.91 -4.90
N PRO A 107 -8.87 -20.14 -4.39
CA PRO A 107 -7.59 -20.77 -4.15
C PRO A 107 -6.74 -20.85 -5.41
N GLU A 108 -5.55 -20.25 -5.35
CA GLU A 108 -4.43 -20.64 -6.21
C GLU A 108 -4.23 -22.15 -6.03
N SER A 109 -4.26 -22.91 -7.13
CA SER A 109 -4.32 -24.38 -7.09
C SER A 109 -3.03 -25.05 -6.58
N THR A 110 -2.02 -24.26 -6.20
CA THR A 110 -0.71 -24.75 -5.79
C THR A 110 -0.43 -24.28 -4.36
N PRO A 111 -0.32 -25.19 -3.38
CA PRO A 111 0.06 -24.80 -2.03
C PRO A 111 1.45 -24.14 -2.06
N ALA A 112 1.50 -22.87 -1.67
CA ALA A 112 2.72 -22.11 -1.49
C ALA A 112 2.97 -21.91 0.01
N GLY A 113 4.23 -21.97 0.42
CA GLY A 113 4.65 -21.75 1.80
C GLY A 113 5.90 -20.88 1.85
N LEU A 114 6.03 -20.10 2.93
CA LEU A 114 7.27 -19.39 3.24
C LEU A 114 8.23 -20.37 3.92
N LEU A 115 9.43 -20.54 3.34
CA LEU A 115 10.54 -21.24 3.97
C LEU A 115 11.53 -20.21 4.52
N ASP A 116 12.29 -20.61 5.54
CA ASP A 116 13.44 -19.84 6.06
C ASP A 116 13.13 -18.41 6.51
N LEU A 117 11.96 -18.21 7.13
CA LEU A 117 11.62 -16.94 7.77
C LEU A 117 12.57 -16.69 8.95
N HIS A 118 13.45 -15.70 8.78
CA HIS A 118 14.36 -15.24 9.81
C HIS A 118 14.01 -13.81 10.23
N PRO A 119 14.12 -13.47 11.52
CA PRO A 119 13.90 -12.12 11.97
C PRO A 119 14.99 -11.19 11.44
N ALA A 120 14.61 -9.98 11.03
CA ALA A 120 15.57 -8.95 10.62
C ALA A 120 16.31 -8.31 11.81
N ILE A 121 15.81 -8.51 13.04
CA ILE A 121 16.39 -7.98 14.28
C ILE A 121 16.46 -9.12 15.29
N GLU A 122 17.66 -9.39 15.81
CA GLU A 122 17.84 -10.40 16.84
C GLU A 122 17.22 -9.98 18.17
N ARG A 123 16.82 -10.97 18.98
CA ARG A 123 16.18 -10.71 20.29
C ARG A 123 17.02 -9.80 21.18
N ALA A 124 18.34 -10.00 21.19
CA ALA A 124 19.26 -9.20 22.01
C ALA A 124 19.26 -7.73 21.59
N ASP A 125 19.29 -7.46 20.27
CA ASP A 125 19.30 -6.12 19.70
C ASP A 125 17.96 -5.42 19.91
N TYR A 126 16.85 -6.14 19.74
CA TYR A 126 15.52 -5.62 20.06
C TYR A 126 15.42 -5.17 21.52
N LEU A 127 15.88 -6.00 22.46
CA LEU A 127 15.85 -5.65 23.89
C LEU A 127 16.77 -4.47 24.23
N ALA A 128 17.89 -4.31 23.52
CA ALA A 128 18.75 -3.14 23.67
C ALA A 128 18.04 -1.86 23.20
N ALA A 129 17.38 -1.91 22.03
CA ALA A 129 16.61 -0.79 21.50
C ALA A 129 15.45 -0.39 22.45
N VAL A 130 14.71 -1.37 23.00
CA VAL A 130 13.63 -1.10 23.97
C VAL A 130 14.16 -0.38 25.21
N ARG A 131 15.31 -0.79 25.77
CA ARG A 131 15.90 -0.13 26.93
C ARG A 131 16.30 1.32 26.63
N GLN A 132 16.73 1.62 25.41
CA GLN A 132 17.07 2.99 25.00
C GLN A 132 15.83 3.89 24.92
N VAL A 133 14.68 3.36 24.48
CA VAL A 133 13.43 4.12 24.39
C VAL A 133 12.82 4.41 25.76
N GLN A 134 13.07 3.54 26.75
CA GLN A 134 12.55 3.68 28.11
C GLN A 134 13.39 4.58 29.03
N ALA A 135 14.62 4.91 28.61
CA ALA A 135 15.55 5.76 29.36
C ALA A 135 15.23 7.25 29.16
#